data_AF-A0A512MBP0-F1
#
_entry.id   AF-A0A512MBP0-F1
#
_cell.length_a   1.000
_cell.length_b   1.000
_cell.length_c   1.000
_cell.angle_alpha   90.00
_cell.angle_beta   90.00
_cell.angle_gamma   90.00
#
_symmetry.space_group_name_H-M   'P 1'
#
loop_
_entity.id
_entity.type
_entity.pdbx_description
1 polymer ?
#
loop_
_entity_poly.entity_id
_entity_poly.type
_entity_poly.pdbx_seq_one_letter_code
_entity_poly.pdbx_strand_id
1 'polypeptide(L)'
;MSWEGGTVVGCYFCLDAGGNQGRGNKLMKCYCACDMKFFILLAITFLLASTGFAETLVTKSFVVVIVHNDPEGVVSSDNITYVGVSRKTGKTIQLKGRTVHKMEADGVTPDVFRGYLFENDGATYWVGRHGELTVKSKGRVILEESGEWQD
;
A
#
# COMPACT_ATOMS: atom_id res chain seq x y z
N MET A 1 25.57 -7.93 20.82
CA MET A 1 26.93 -7.60 20.34
C MET A 1 27.40 -8.80 19.51
N SER A 2 28.04 -8.72 18.36
CA SER A 2 28.68 -7.64 17.64
C SER A 2 28.58 -7.97 16.15
N TRP A 3 28.66 -6.92 15.34
CA TRP A 3 28.70 -6.92 13.88
C TRP A 3 30.07 -7.37 13.35
N GLU A 4 30.11 -7.74 12.06
CA GLU A 4 31.12 -7.44 11.01
C GLU A 4 30.88 -8.44 9.85
N GLY A 5 30.57 -8.07 8.60
CA GLY A 5 31.08 -6.96 7.80
C GLY A 5 32.21 -7.50 6.91
N GLY A 6 31.99 -7.69 5.60
CA GLY A 6 33.06 -8.18 4.71
C GLY A 6 32.66 -8.43 3.25
N THR A 7 32.72 -7.37 2.46
CA THR A 7 32.59 -7.27 1.00
C THR A 7 33.49 -8.26 0.24
N VAL A 8 32.98 -8.94 -0.79
CA VAL A 8 33.81 -9.54 -1.85
C VAL A 8 33.40 -8.97 -3.21
N VAL A 9 34.29 -8.12 -3.72
CA VAL A 9 34.37 -7.65 -5.10
C VAL A 9 34.93 -8.81 -5.94
N GLY A 10 34.38 -9.07 -7.13
CA GLY A 10 35.11 -9.87 -8.12
C GLY A 10 34.24 -10.65 -9.10
N CYS A 11 33.75 -9.98 -10.15
CA CYS A 11 33.56 -10.65 -11.43
C CYS A 11 34.93 -10.81 -12.09
N TYR A 12 35.47 -12.03 -12.06
CA TYR A 12 36.49 -12.48 -13.00
C TYR A 12 36.18 -13.93 -13.34
N PHE A 13 35.50 -14.16 -14.46
CA PHE A 13 35.60 -15.44 -15.17
C PHE A 13 36.56 -15.22 -16.34
N CYS A 14 37.80 -15.67 -16.14
CA CYS A 14 38.79 -15.83 -17.19
C CYS A 14 38.43 -17.06 -18.03
N LEU A 15 38.63 -16.99 -19.35
CA LEU A 15 39.14 -18.13 -20.10
C LEU A 15 40.21 -17.65 -21.09
N ASP A 16 41.38 -18.30 -20.97
CA ASP A 16 42.64 -17.95 -21.63
C ASP A 16 42.58 -18.00 -23.16
N ALA A 17 43.32 -17.08 -23.76
CA ALA A 17 43.71 -17.09 -25.16
C ALA A 17 45.11 -17.72 -25.29
N GLY A 18 45.20 -18.86 -25.97
CA GLY A 18 46.49 -19.48 -26.31
C GLY A 18 46.33 -20.42 -27.49
N GLY A 19 46.68 -19.93 -28.69
CA GLY A 19 46.49 -20.64 -29.95
C GLY A 19 47.45 -21.81 -30.19
N ASN A 20 46.97 -22.78 -30.97
CA ASN A 20 47.60 -23.35 -32.18
C ASN A 20 47.15 -24.81 -32.34
N GLN A 21 46.13 -25.06 -33.16
CA GLN A 21 46.10 -26.29 -33.95
C GLN A 21 45.89 -25.91 -35.40
N GLY A 22 46.79 -26.44 -36.24
CA GLY A 22 46.81 -26.18 -37.66
C GLY A 22 45.49 -26.56 -38.34
N ARG A 23 45.17 -25.76 -39.36
CA ARG A 23 44.44 -26.15 -40.58
C ARG A 23 43.12 -26.91 -40.34
N GLY A 24 42.04 -26.17 -40.06
CA GLY A 24 40.68 -26.72 -40.05
C GLY A 24 39.59 -25.64 -39.97
N ASN A 25 38.50 -25.85 -40.70
CA ASN A 25 37.43 -24.90 -41.00
C ASN A 25 36.63 -24.31 -39.81
N LYS A 26 36.21 -23.05 -39.98
CA LYS A 26 34.90 -22.43 -39.65
C LYS A 26 34.64 -21.82 -38.25
N LEU A 27 34.11 -20.59 -38.31
CA LEU A 27 33.39 -19.79 -37.30
C LEU A 27 34.25 -19.29 -36.12
N MET A 28 34.05 -18.12 -35.51
CA MET A 28 32.81 -17.41 -35.21
C MET A 28 33.15 -15.93 -34.93
N LYS A 29 32.37 -14.98 -35.47
CA LYS A 29 32.46 -13.55 -35.09
C LYS A 29 31.60 -13.35 -33.84
N CYS A 30 32.19 -12.86 -32.75
CA CYS A 30 31.46 -12.40 -31.58
C CYS A 30 31.34 -10.87 -31.63
N TYR A 31 30.14 -10.40 -31.95
CA TYR A 31 29.71 -9.03 -31.68
C TYR A 31 28.98 -9.03 -30.33
N CYS A 32 29.39 -8.17 -29.39
CA CYS A 32 28.59 -7.86 -28.22
C CYS A 32 28.19 -6.38 -28.32
N ALA A 33 27.08 -6.15 -29.03
CA ALA A 33 26.40 -4.86 -29.04
C ALA A 33 25.75 -4.68 -27.66
N CYS A 34 26.39 -3.90 -26.78
CA CYS A 34 25.75 -3.42 -25.58
C CYS A 34 24.82 -2.29 -26.01
N ASP A 35 23.60 -2.66 -26.41
CA ASP A 35 22.55 -1.74 -26.86
C ASP A 35 22.11 -0.87 -25.68
N MET A 36 22.56 0.39 -25.71
CA MET A 36 22.36 1.43 -24.71
C MET A 36 20.92 2.01 -24.75
N LYS A 37 19.91 1.15 -24.98
CA LYS A 37 18.50 1.51 -25.10
C LYS A 37 17.59 0.88 -24.06
N PHE A 38 18.09 -0.12 -23.32
CA PHE A 38 17.27 -0.82 -22.31
C PHE A 38 17.23 -0.13 -20.94
N PHE A 39 18.16 0.78 -20.64
CA PHE A 39 18.18 1.50 -19.37
C PHE A 39 17.30 2.75 -19.34
N ILE A 40 16.90 3.29 -20.50
CA ILE A 40 16.06 4.51 -20.57
C ILE A 40 14.57 4.19 -20.37
N LEU A 41 14.15 2.94 -20.60
CA LEU A 41 12.76 2.51 -20.43
C LEU A 41 12.34 2.24 -18.96
N LEU A 42 13.31 2.03 -18.05
CA LEU A 42 13.01 1.78 -16.63
C LEU A 42 12.77 3.08 -15.82
N ALA A 43 13.10 4.25 -16.39
CA ALA A 43 12.97 5.54 -15.69
C ALA A 43 11.59 6.21 -15.86
N ILE A 44 10.74 5.74 -16.79
CA ILE A 44 9.46 6.39 -17.13
C ILE A 44 8.28 5.83 -16.30
N THR A 45 8.44 4.69 -15.62
CA THR A 45 7.35 4.03 -14.89
C THR A 45 7.14 4.51 -13.44
N PHE A 46 7.85 5.54 -12.98
CA PHE A 46 7.82 5.95 -11.55
C PHE A 46 6.83 7.09 -11.23
N LEU A 47 5.99 7.53 -12.18
CA LEU A 47 5.24 8.79 -12.05
C LEU A 47 3.72 8.61 -11.93
N LEU A 48 3.29 7.72 -11.04
CA LEU A 48 1.93 7.72 -10.49
C LEU A 48 2.04 7.75 -8.96
N ALA A 49 2.51 8.86 -8.41
CA ALA A 49 2.32 9.16 -7.00
C ALA A 49 0.83 9.50 -6.82
N SER A 50 0.03 8.55 -6.34
CA SER A 50 -1.34 8.81 -5.91
C SER A 50 -1.30 9.75 -4.70
N THR A 51 -1.86 10.95 -4.84
CA THR A 51 -2.08 11.90 -3.75
C THR A 51 -3.23 11.40 -2.89
N GLY A 52 -2.94 10.48 -1.97
CA GLY A 52 -3.90 10.08 -0.95
C GLY A 52 -3.87 11.05 0.22
N PHE A 53 -5.04 11.41 0.73
CA PHE A 53 -5.17 12.16 1.98
C PHE A 53 -5.48 11.20 3.13
N ALA A 54 -5.04 11.54 4.34
CA ALA A 54 -5.28 10.71 5.51
C ALA A 54 -5.80 11.52 6.71
N GLU A 55 -6.73 10.93 7.45
CA GLU A 55 -7.34 11.48 8.66
C GLU A 55 -7.05 10.56 9.83
N THR A 56 -6.83 11.11 11.03
CA THR A 56 -6.54 10.33 12.22
C THR A 56 -7.61 10.52 13.29
N LEU A 57 -8.24 9.43 13.72
CA LEU A 57 -9.14 9.38 14.87
C LEU A 57 -8.41 8.78 16.07
N VAL A 58 -8.36 9.52 17.18
CA VAL A 58 -7.79 9.05 18.44
C VAL A 58 -8.92 8.76 19.42
N THR A 59 -9.05 7.49 19.80
CA THR A 59 -10.02 7.01 20.80
C THR A 59 -9.31 6.65 22.09
N LYS A 60 -10.07 6.20 23.09
CA LYS A 60 -9.51 5.70 24.35
C LYS A 60 -8.53 4.56 24.13
N SER A 61 -8.86 3.58 23.29
CA SER A 61 -8.06 2.35 23.16
C SER A 61 -7.32 2.24 21.82
N PHE A 62 -7.67 3.02 20.81
CA PHE A 62 -7.13 2.90 19.46
C PHE A 62 -6.74 4.25 18.84
N VAL A 63 -5.73 4.21 17.98
CA VAL A 63 -5.48 5.23 16.96
C VAL A 63 -5.89 4.64 15.63
N VAL A 64 -6.77 5.32 14.90
CA VAL A 64 -7.29 4.89 13.61
C VAL A 64 -6.86 5.91 12.57
N VAL A 65 -6.15 5.45 11.54
CA VAL A 65 -5.82 6.27 10.37
C VAL A 65 -6.69 5.82 9.21
N ILE A 66 -7.43 6.75 8.63
CA ILE A 66 -8.23 6.55 7.42
C ILE A 66 -7.45 7.15 6.26
N VAL A 67 -7.18 6.37 5.23
CA VAL A 67 -6.46 6.81 4.02
C VAL A 67 -7.40 6.75 2.84
N HIS A 68 -7.64 7.90 2.21
CA HIS A 68 -8.32 8.04 0.94
C HIS A 68 -7.31 7.75 -0.16
N ASN A 69 -7.52 6.68 -0.94
CA ASN A 69 -6.56 6.29 -1.99
C ASN A 69 -6.95 6.82 -3.38
N ASP A 70 -8.11 7.45 -3.49
CA ASP A 70 -8.59 8.04 -4.74
C ASP A 70 -8.09 9.49 -4.91
N PRO A 71 -8.05 10.01 -6.14
CA PRO A 71 -7.77 11.41 -6.38
C PRO A 71 -8.75 12.33 -5.64
N GLU A 72 -8.31 13.57 -5.38
CA GLU A 72 -9.18 14.59 -4.78
C GLU A 72 -10.47 14.79 -5.57
N GLY A 73 -11.58 15.05 -4.87
CA GLY A 73 -12.89 15.32 -5.46
C GLY A 73 -13.83 14.13 -5.57
N VAL A 74 -13.39 12.92 -5.22
CA VAL A 74 -14.26 11.74 -5.12
C VAL A 74 -15.03 11.77 -3.80
N VAL A 75 -16.35 11.96 -3.86
CA VAL A 75 -17.21 12.05 -2.67
C VAL A 75 -17.55 10.66 -2.12
N SER A 76 -17.97 9.75 -3.01
CA SER A 76 -18.27 8.37 -2.65
C SER A 76 -17.16 7.47 -3.15
N SER A 77 -16.47 6.81 -2.22
CA SER A 77 -15.28 6.01 -2.49
C SER A 77 -15.43 4.62 -1.89
N ASP A 78 -15.12 3.60 -2.68
CA ASP A 78 -14.99 2.20 -2.25
C ASP A 78 -13.52 1.79 -2.03
N ASN A 79 -12.60 2.76 -2.04
CA ASN A 79 -11.16 2.56 -1.97
C ASN A 79 -10.56 3.34 -0.80
N ILE A 80 -11.10 3.08 0.40
CA ILE A 80 -10.60 3.62 1.66
C ILE A 80 -9.79 2.56 2.40
N THR A 81 -8.65 2.94 2.95
CA THR A 81 -7.84 2.08 3.83
C THR A 81 -8.02 2.49 5.29
N TYR A 82 -8.37 1.55 6.15
CA TYR A 82 -8.35 1.71 7.61
C TYR A 82 -7.05 1.12 8.16
N VAL A 83 -6.35 1.87 9.01
CA VAL A 83 -5.20 1.40 9.77
C VAL A 83 -5.49 1.60 11.26
N GLY A 84 -5.82 0.52 11.96
CA GLY A 84 -6.13 0.57 13.39
C GLY A 84 -4.95 0.10 14.22
N VAL A 85 -4.50 0.91 15.17
CA VAL A 85 -3.40 0.62 16.08
C VAL A 85 -3.92 0.58 17.52
N SER A 86 -3.74 -0.55 18.20
CA SER A 86 -4.05 -0.68 19.63
C SER A 86 -3.09 0.15 20.47
N ARG A 87 -3.60 1.09 21.25
CA ARG A 87 -2.79 1.92 22.17
C ARG A 87 -2.20 1.10 23.32
N LYS A 88 -2.85 -0.01 23.67
CA LYS A 88 -2.40 -0.90 24.75
C LYS A 88 -1.26 -1.82 24.31
N THR A 89 -1.31 -2.34 23.09
CA THR A 89 -0.41 -3.41 22.65
C THR A 89 0.44 -3.06 21.43
N GLY A 90 0.20 -1.92 20.78
CA GLY A 90 0.86 -1.54 19.52
C GLY A 90 0.51 -2.43 18.32
N LYS A 91 -0.46 -3.34 18.46
CA LYS A 91 -0.87 -4.23 17.36
C LYS A 91 -1.64 -3.43 16.32
N THR A 92 -1.34 -3.71 15.05
CA THR A 92 -1.92 -3.01 13.90
C THR A 92 -2.76 -3.95 13.06
N ILE A 93 -3.88 -3.44 12.54
CA ILE A 93 -4.66 -4.10 11.49
C ILE A 93 -4.82 -3.12 10.33
N GLN A 94 -4.91 -3.66 9.11
CA GLN A 94 -5.27 -2.89 7.93
C GLN A 94 -6.47 -3.50 7.22
N LEU A 95 -7.46 -2.68 6.89
CA LEU A 95 -8.70 -3.10 6.23
C LEU A 95 -8.98 -2.22 5.01
N LYS A 96 -9.68 -2.78 4.03
CA LYS A 96 -10.26 -2.02 2.91
C LYS A 96 -11.75 -1.80 3.17
N GLY A 97 -12.25 -0.64 2.74
CA GLY A 97 -13.63 -0.25 2.95
C GLY A 97 -14.02 0.96 2.14
N ARG A 98 -15.11 1.59 2.54
CA ARG A 98 -15.79 2.62 1.76
C ARG A 98 -16.33 3.76 2.60
N THR A 99 -16.60 4.89 1.97
CA THR A 99 -17.39 5.97 2.56
C THR A 99 -18.87 5.59 2.59
N VAL A 100 -19.60 6.13 3.56
CA VAL A 100 -21.04 5.94 3.69
C VAL A 100 -21.69 7.31 3.77
N HIS A 101 -22.71 7.50 2.93
CA HIS A 101 -23.49 8.72 2.85
C HIS A 101 -24.96 8.39 3.10
N LYS A 102 -25.70 9.37 3.62
CA LYS A 102 -27.15 9.39 3.45
C LYS A 102 -27.42 9.64 1.96
N MET A 103 -28.28 8.84 1.35
CA MET A 103 -28.74 9.06 -0.02
C MET A 103 -29.97 9.97 -0.02
N GLU A 104 -30.14 10.74 -1.09
CA GLU A 104 -31.38 11.46 -1.40
C GLU A 104 -32.53 10.48 -1.70
N ALA A 105 -33.74 11.03 -1.90
CA ALA A 105 -34.93 10.24 -2.21
C ALA A 105 -34.82 9.41 -3.51
N ASP A 106 -33.91 9.78 -4.40
CA ASP A 106 -33.61 9.03 -5.64
C ASP A 106 -32.77 7.77 -5.40
N GLY A 107 -32.18 7.61 -4.22
CA GLY A 107 -31.34 6.47 -3.84
C GLY A 107 -29.96 6.41 -4.53
N VAL A 108 -29.61 7.43 -5.32
CA VAL A 108 -28.38 7.47 -6.13
C VAL A 108 -27.51 8.66 -5.74
N THR A 109 -28.11 9.81 -5.44
CA THR A 109 -27.39 11.04 -5.13
C THR A 109 -26.94 11.04 -3.66
N PRO A 110 -25.63 11.10 -3.37
CA PRO A 110 -25.13 11.23 -2.00
C PRO A 110 -25.43 12.63 -1.45
N ASP A 111 -25.98 12.70 -0.23
CA ASP A 111 -26.31 13.94 0.48
C ASP A 111 -25.29 14.17 1.61
N VAL A 112 -25.50 13.55 2.78
CA VAL A 112 -24.68 13.79 3.97
C VAL A 112 -23.68 12.66 4.17
N PHE A 113 -22.37 12.98 4.18
CA PHE A 113 -21.34 12.05 4.65
C PHE A 113 -21.63 11.61 6.09
N ARG A 114 -21.58 10.30 6.36
CA ARG A 114 -21.88 9.69 7.68
C ARG A 114 -20.65 9.10 8.34
N GLY A 115 -19.69 8.60 7.56
CA GLY A 115 -18.51 7.92 8.07
C GLY A 115 -17.99 6.86 7.10
N TYR A 116 -17.29 5.89 7.65
CA TYR A 116 -16.59 4.84 6.93
C TYR A 116 -17.02 3.46 7.41
N LEU A 117 -17.06 2.50 6.48
CA LEU A 117 -17.44 1.13 6.75
C LEU A 117 -16.42 0.15 6.19
N PHE A 118 -15.94 -0.75 7.05
CA PHE A 118 -14.97 -1.79 6.73
C PHE A 118 -15.47 -3.15 7.20
N GLU A 119 -15.14 -4.19 6.45
CA GLU A 119 -15.57 -5.56 6.75
C GLU A 119 -14.36 -6.51 6.67
N ASN A 120 -14.23 -7.39 7.66
CA ASN A 120 -13.18 -8.40 7.67
C ASN A 120 -13.62 -9.61 8.51
N ASP A 121 -13.55 -10.82 7.94
CA ASP A 121 -13.80 -12.10 8.62
C ASP A 121 -15.09 -12.13 9.50
N GLY A 122 -16.19 -11.56 8.99
CA GLY A 122 -17.47 -11.50 9.71
C GLY A 122 -17.52 -10.48 10.86
N ALA A 123 -16.53 -9.60 10.93
CA ALA A 123 -16.54 -8.38 11.71
C ALA A 123 -16.78 -7.15 10.82
N THR A 124 -17.51 -6.19 11.36
CA THR A 124 -17.83 -4.91 10.73
C THR A 124 -17.29 -3.79 11.60
N TYR A 125 -16.56 -2.87 11.00
CA TYR A 125 -15.94 -1.72 11.64
C TYR A 125 -16.61 -0.48 11.07
N TRP A 126 -17.26 0.27 11.93
CA TRP A 126 -17.89 1.54 11.62
C TRP A 126 -17.08 2.67 12.27
N VAL A 127 -16.70 3.66 11.46
CA VAL A 127 -16.03 4.87 11.93
C VAL A 127 -16.90 6.07 11.54
N GLY A 128 -17.57 6.66 12.52
CA GLY A 128 -18.49 7.77 12.31
C GLY A 128 -17.78 9.10 12.13
N ARG A 129 -18.42 10.01 11.38
CA ARG A 129 -17.89 11.36 11.13
C ARG A 129 -17.71 12.20 12.40
N HIS A 130 -18.37 11.83 13.52
CA HIS A 130 -18.26 12.55 14.78
C HIS A 130 -17.30 11.88 15.76
N GLY A 131 -16.51 10.91 15.28
CA GLY A 131 -15.47 10.25 16.06
C GLY A 131 -15.94 8.98 16.76
N GLU A 132 -17.09 8.42 16.36
CA GLU A 132 -17.55 7.13 16.86
C GLU A 132 -16.77 5.98 16.22
N LEU A 133 -16.31 5.02 17.03
CA LEU A 133 -15.72 3.77 16.58
C LEU A 133 -16.56 2.61 17.12
N THR A 134 -17.20 1.87 16.23
CA THR A 134 -17.98 0.68 16.60
C THR A 134 -17.44 -0.53 15.86
N VAL A 135 -17.16 -1.61 16.57
CA VAL A 135 -16.82 -2.90 15.97
C VAL A 135 -17.86 -3.92 16.37
N LYS A 136 -18.46 -4.55 15.37
CA LYS A 136 -19.40 -5.65 15.53
C LYS A 136 -18.76 -6.92 15.00
N SER A 137 -18.92 -8.04 15.69
CA SER A 137 -18.52 -9.36 15.19
C SER A 137 -19.70 -10.31 15.33
N LYS A 138 -20.05 -11.02 14.25
CA LYS A 138 -21.17 -11.97 14.21
C LYS A 138 -22.48 -11.35 14.75
N GLY A 139 -22.73 -10.09 14.38
CA GLY A 139 -23.92 -9.34 14.77
C GLY A 139 -23.92 -8.76 16.19
N ARG A 140 -22.88 -8.98 17.00
CA ARG A 140 -22.76 -8.43 18.36
C ARG A 140 -21.73 -7.31 18.41
N VAL A 141 -22.04 -6.23 19.14
CA VAL A 141 -21.08 -5.16 19.42
C VAL A 141 -20.00 -5.71 20.35
N ILE A 142 -18.74 -5.63 19.91
CA ILE A 142 -17.56 -6.04 20.71
C ILE A 142 -16.71 -4.85 21.13
N LEU A 143 -16.87 -3.71 20.47
CA LEU A 143 -16.23 -2.44 20.81
C LEU A 143 -17.17 -1.29 20.44
N GLU A 144 -17.28 -0.32 21.33
CA GLU A 144 -17.91 0.97 21.07
C GLU A 144 -17.18 2.04 21.86
N GLU A 145 -16.54 2.97 21.15
CA GLU A 145 -15.78 4.07 21.73
C GLU A 145 -16.06 5.36 20.95
N SER A 146 -15.81 6.49 21.59
CA SER A 146 -15.76 7.79 20.93
C SER A 146 -14.35 8.37 21.06
N GLY A 147 -13.97 9.20 20.11
CA GLY A 147 -12.67 9.84 20.04
C GLY A 147 -12.73 11.18 19.33
N GLU A 148 -11.56 11.74 19.09
CA GLU A 148 -11.40 13.04 18.42
C GLU A 148 -10.61 12.85 17.13
N TRP A 149 -11.16 13.40 16.05
CA TRP A 149 -10.41 13.57 14.81
C TRP A 149 -9.30 14.60 15.03
N GLN A 150 -8.12 14.30 14.52
CA GLN A 150 -6.96 15.17 14.59
C GLN A 150 -6.82 15.89 13.25
N ASP A 151 -6.76 17.22 13.32
CA ASP A 151 -6.48 18.12 12.19
C ASP A 151 -4.98 18.20 11.86
#